data_AF-A0A1I2QLV9-F1
#
_entry.id   AF-A0A1I2QLV9-F1
#
_cell.length_a   1.000
_cell.length_b   1.000
_cell.length_c   1.000
_cell.angle_alpha   90.00
_cell.angle_beta   90.00
_cell.angle_gamma   90.00
#
_symmetry.space_group_name_H-M   'P 1'
#
loop_
_entity.id
_entity.type
_entity.pdbx_description
1 polymer ?
#
loop_
_entity_poly.entity_id
_entity_poly.type
_entity_poly.pdbx_seq_one_letter_code
_entity_poly.pdbx_strand_id
1 'polypeptide(L)'
;MLSNLAGIAVTFFYILLSELFRKPEIATWADNALINVLTCLVFMVVAATISYRGMEATKSVQYVLVAFQLGVLVLFSCMALYKAYAHGGVNAFDRTPFSWEWFNPFGVGSFSAFAAGIALSVFIYWGWDVVLTMTEETKGSHNTPGKAATLTIFLVVSLYQLISIGVISYSGTSDGELGLANPAIHDNIFAVLAGPVMGPLAILMALAVLGSSAASLQSTFISPARTMLAMGFYGALPPRFAKVDPKFQSPSTATIASAFVAFIFYAVMRMISEAVLWDTITALGMMVCFYYAITAFACVWYLRKQAVESFRNMLMKCILPAIGGVLLMIFFVQTSYDAMDPSYGSGSEIFGLGLVFVLGAVVLISGVFVMLLTWWKNPEFFRSRGTLKRGLPDEDTPLATVDEAFDLQ
;
A
#
# COMPACT_ATOMS: atom_id res chain seq x y z
N MET A 1 -7.15 0.73 -2.26
CA MET A 1 -6.29 0.89 -1.05
C MET A 1 -7.02 1.58 0.09
N LEU A 2 -7.53 2.80 -0.08
CA LEU A 2 -8.32 3.50 0.97
C LEU A 2 -9.43 2.61 1.55
N SER A 3 -10.14 1.92 0.66
CA SER A 3 -11.12 0.87 0.96
C SER A 3 -10.59 -0.21 1.92
N ASN A 4 -9.39 -0.72 1.67
CA ASN A 4 -8.84 -1.90 2.35
C ASN A 4 -8.33 -1.52 3.73
N LEU A 5 -7.61 -0.39 3.83
CA LEU A 5 -7.13 0.12 5.11
C LEU A 5 -8.29 0.46 6.05
N ALA A 6 -9.40 0.99 5.52
CA ALA A 6 -10.60 1.23 6.31
C ALA A 6 -11.27 -0.07 6.75
N GLY A 7 -11.33 -1.07 5.87
CA GLY A 7 -11.81 -2.41 6.24
C GLY A 7 -10.99 -3.04 7.38
N ILE A 8 -9.66 -2.97 7.31
CA ILE A 8 -8.77 -3.48 8.38
C ILE A 8 -8.98 -2.69 9.68
N ALA A 9 -9.10 -1.36 9.60
CA ALA A 9 -9.40 -0.52 10.76
C ALA A 9 -10.70 -0.94 11.44
N VAL A 10 -11.76 -1.26 10.67
CA VAL A 10 -13.04 -1.74 11.21
C VAL A 10 -12.87 -3.05 11.97
N THR A 11 -12.17 -4.03 11.39
CA THR A 11 -11.94 -5.33 12.03
C THR A 11 -11.21 -5.18 13.36
N PHE A 12 -10.09 -4.45 13.38
CA PHE A 12 -9.32 -4.24 14.61
C PHE A 12 -10.00 -3.33 15.62
N PHE A 13 -10.85 -2.41 15.18
CA PHE A 13 -11.70 -1.61 16.06
C PHE A 13 -12.66 -2.50 16.85
N TYR A 14 -13.33 -3.46 16.20
CA TYR A 14 -14.24 -4.38 16.89
C TYR A 14 -13.50 -5.41 17.75
N ILE A 15 -12.31 -5.87 17.35
CA ILE A 15 -11.44 -6.71 18.20
C ILE A 15 -11.06 -5.93 19.48
N LEU A 16 -10.63 -4.68 19.34
CA LEU A 16 -10.29 -3.83 20.49
C LEU A 16 -11.47 -3.64 21.43
N LEU A 17 -12.67 -3.36 20.91
CA LEU A 17 -13.87 -3.24 21.73
C LEU A 17 -14.23 -4.56 22.43
N SER A 18 -14.08 -5.69 21.74
CA SER A 18 -14.28 -7.02 22.31
C SER A 18 -13.37 -7.26 23.52
N GLU A 19 -12.08 -6.92 23.40
CA GLU A 19 -11.11 -7.04 24.50
C GLU A 19 -11.40 -6.07 25.65
N LEU A 20 -11.72 -4.80 25.33
CA LEU A 20 -11.99 -3.75 26.32
C LEU A 20 -13.25 -4.05 27.15
N PHE A 21 -14.32 -4.51 26.50
CA PHE A 21 -15.59 -4.84 27.15
C PHE A 21 -15.68 -6.31 27.59
N ARG A 22 -14.66 -7.13 27.30
CA ARG A 22 -14.62 -8.59 27.56
C ARG A 22 -15.84 -9.33 27.02
N LYS A 23 -16.29 -8.96 25.82
CA LYS A 23 -17.45 -9.54 25.15
C LYS A 23 -17.06 -10.02 23.74
N PRO A 24 -16.86 -11.33 23.54
CA PRO A 24 -16.38 -11.88 22.27
C PRO A 24 -17.34 -11.61 21.10
N GLU A 25 -18.64 -11.48 21.39
CA GLU A 25 -19.68 -11.19 20.40
C GLU A 25 -19.44 -9.88 19.64
N ILE A 26 -18.79 -8.89 20.25
CA ILE A 26 -18.54 -7.58 19.62
C ILE A 26 -17.59 -7.72 18.42
N ALA A 27 -16.66 -8.67 18.45
CA ALA A 27 -15.73 -8.89 17.34
C ALA A 27 -16.47 -9.29 16.04
N THR A 28 -17.54 -10.09 16.16
CA THR A 28 -18.34 -10.57 15.02
C THR A 28 -19.16 -9.48 14.34
N TRP A 29 -19.26 -8.28 14.95
CA TRP A 29 -19.95 -7.15 14.32
C TRP A 29 -19.19 -6.63 13.09
N ALA A 30 -17.89 -6.93 12.99
CA ALA A 30 -17.11 -6.66 11.79
C ALA A 30 -17.56 -7.50 10.58
N ASP A 31 -18.19 -8.66 10.81
CA ASP A 31 -18.62 -9.57 9.76
C ASP A 31 -19.93 -9.11 9.13
N ASN A 32 -20.80 -8.46 9.92
CA ASN A 32 -22.04 -7.88 9.43
C ASN A 32 -21.75 -6.77 8.41
N ALA A 33 -22.14 -7.00 7.15
CA ALA A 33 -21.81 -6.12 6.04
C ALA A 33 -22.31 -4.68 6.23
N LEU A 34 -23.49 -4.48 6.81
CA LEU A 34 -24.07 -3.14 6.99
C LEU A 34 -23.34 -2.37 8.09
N ILE A 35 -23.07 -3.02 9.23
CA ILE A 35 -22.30 -2.43 10.33
C ILE A 35 -20.89 -2.09 9.85
N ASN A 36 -20.26 -3.00 9.12
CA ASN A 36 -18.92 -2.81 8.59
C ASN A 36 -18.85 -1.60 7.64
N VAL A 37 -19.74 -1.51 6.64
CA VAL A 37 -19.78 -0.41 5.68
C VAL A 37 -20.01 0.94 6.37
N LEU A 38 -20.91 1.00 7.36
CA LEU A 38 -21.16 2.23 8.11
C LEU A 38 -19.94 2.66 8.94
N THR A 39 -19.30 1.74 9.66
CA THR A 39 -18.09 2.06 10.43
C THR A 39 -16.94 2.45 9.51
N CYS A 40 -16.81 1.79 8.36
CA CYS A 40 -15.85 2.15 7.31
C CYS A 40 -16.07 3.56 6.79
N LEU A 41 -17.33 3.96 6.53
CA LEU A 41 -17.68 5.33 6.16
C LEU A 41 -17.20 6.34 7.20
N VAL A 42 -17.45 6.07 8.49
CA VAL A 42 -17.02 6.95 9.59
C VAL A 42 -15.50 7.10 9.59
N PHE A 43 -14.75 6.01 9.48
CA PHE A 43 -13.28 6.08 9.41
C PHE A 43 -12.79 6.86 8.18
N MET A 44 -13.40 6.67 7.01
CA MET A 44 -13.05 7.41 5.81
C MET A 44 -13.33 8.90 5.96
N VAL A 45 -14.47 9.28 6.53
CA VAL A 45 -14.83 10.69 6.77
C VAL A 45 -13.87 11.33 7.76
N VAL A 46 -13.54 10.64 8.85
CA VAL A 46 -12.57 11.12 9.84
C VAL A 46 -11.20 11.29 9.21
N ALA A 47 -10.71 10.28 8.49
CA ALA A 47 -9.42 10.33 7.82
C ALA A 47 -9.37 11.45 6.76
N ALA A 48 -10.40 11.60 5.93
CA ALA A 48 -10.49 12.68 4.95
C ALA A 48 -10.50 14.07 5.61
N THR A 49 -11.20 14.21 6.76
CA THR A 49 -11.24 15.47 7.52
C THR A 49 -9.87 15.79 8.14
N ILE A 50 -9.17 14.79 8.65
CA ILE A 50 -7.82 14.95 9.20
C ILE A 50 -6.84 15.31 8.08
N SER A 51 -6.87 14.60 6.94
CA SER A 51 -6.03 14.89 5.78
C SER A 51 -6.33 16.28 5.20
N TYR A 52 -7.58 16.75 5.27
CA TYR A 52 -7.95 18.10 4.84
C TYR A 52 -7.33 19.21 5.70
N ARG A 53 -7.05 18.97 7.00
CA ARG A 53 -6.42 19.95 7.90
C ARG A 53 -4.93 20.15 7.68
N GLY A 54 -4.33 19.47 6.71
CA GLY A 54 -2.94 19.64 6.29
C GLY A 54 -1.96 18.75 7.05
N MET A 55 -0.89 18.33 6.36
CA MET A 55 0.09 17.37 6.90
C MET A 55 0.94 17.91 8.05
N GLU A 56 1.28 19.19 8.04
CA GLU A 56 2.09 19.79 9.11
C GLU A 56 1.40 19.71 10.47
N ALA A 57 0.07 19.85 10.49
CA ALA A 57 -0.73 19.74 11.70
C ALA A 57 -0.77 18.31 12.25
N THR A 58 -0.61 17.31 11.38
CA THR A 58 -0.76 15.89 11.73
C THR A 58 0.56 15.13 11.87
N LYS A 59 1.69 15.74 11.48
CA LYS A 59 3.01 15.07 11.48
C LYS A 59 3.41 14.50 12.83
N SER A 60 3.15 15.24 13.92
CA SER A 60 3.53 14.82 15.28
C SER A 60 2.71 13.61 15.72
N VAL A 61 1.41 13.58 15.38
CA VAL A 61 0.55 12.42 15.64
C VAL A 61 1.04 11.21 14.84
N GLN A 62 1.42 11.42 13.58
CA GLN A 62 1.93 10.35 12.72
C GLN A 62 3.25 9.77 13.23
N TYR A 63 4.16 10.59 13.75
CA TYR A 63 5.39 10.09 14.38
C TYR A 63 5.11 9.24 15.62
N VAL A 64 4.16 9.65 16.47
CA VAL A 64 3.78 8.87 17.65
C VAL A 64 3.14 7.53 17.22
N LEU A 65 2.22 7.54 16.26
CA LEU A 65 1.57 6.33 15.75
C LEU A 65 2.58 5.36 15.10
N VAL A 66 3.50 5.89 14.29
CA VAL A 66 4.54 5.08 13.64
C VAL A 66 5.55 4.53 14.67
N ALA A 67 5.98 5.33 15.65
CA ALA A 67 6.87 4.85 16.69
C ALA A 67 6.20 3.76 17.55
N PHE A 68 4.92 3.95 17.89
CA PHE A 68 4.14 2.99 18.66
C PHE A 68 3.96 1.66 17.91
N GLN A 69 3.50 1.69 16.65
CA GLN A 69 3.33 0.46 15.86
C GLN A 69 4.66 -0.29 15.67
N LEU A 70 5.76 0.43 15.40
CA LEU A 70 7.09 -0.18 15.24
C LEU A 70 7.53 -0.84 16.56
N GLY A 71 7.35 -0.17 17.68
CA GLY A 71 7.65 -0.71 19.01
C GLY A 71 6.87 -1.98 19.31
N VAL A 72 5.57 -2.01 19.01
CA VAL A 72 4.71 -3.19 19.23
C VAL A 72 5.10 -4.34 18.31
N LEU A 73 5.40 -4.09 17.03
CA LEU A 73 5.82 -5.13 16.09
C LEU A 73 7.18 -5.75 16.47
N VAL A 74 8.13 -4.92 16.90
CA VAL A 74 9.42 -5.39 17.42
C VAL A 74 9.21 -6.20 18.70
N LEU A 75 8.39 -5.71 19.64
CA LEU A 75 8.07 -6.41 20.87
C LEU A 75 7.45 -7.78 20.61
N PHE A 76 6.45 -7.85 19.73
CA PHE A 76 5.80 -9.08 19.30
C PHE A 76 6.81 -10.06 18.71
N SER A 77 7.66 -9.60 17.80
CA SER A 77 8.67 -10.45 17.14
C SER A 77 9.69 -10.99 18.13
N CYS A 78 10.17 -10.15 19.06
CA CYS A 78 11.06 -10.56 20.13
C CYS A 78 10.40 -11.58 21.08
N MET A 79 9.12 -11.41 21.42
CA MET A 79 8.37 -12.36 22.25
C MET A 79 8.14 -13.69 21.54
N ALA A 80 7.82 -13.66 20.24
CA ALA A 80 7.67 -14.85 19.42
C ALA A 80 8.98 -15.65 19.37
N LEU A 81 10.12 -14.98 19.11
CA LEU A 81 11.44 -15.59 19.15
C LEU A 81 11.79 -16.12 20.55
N TYR A 82 11.51 -15.35 21.60
CA TYR A 82 11.73 -15.80 22.97
C TYR A 82 10.95 -17.09 23.25
N LYS A 83 9.67 -17.18 22.88
CA LYS A 83 8.87 -18.41 23.06
C LYS A 83 9.34 -19.57 22.19
N ALA A 84 9.86 -19.28 21.00
CA ALA A 84 10.41 -20.28 20.08
C ALA A 84 11.71 -20.93 20.57
N TYR A 85 12.59 -20.14 21.21
CA TYR A 85 13.94 -20.59 21.58
C TYR A 85 14.15 -20.80 23.09
N ALA A 86 13.40 -20.09 23.95
CA ALA A 86 13.50 -20.27 25.40
C ALA A 86 12.88 -21.60 25.84
N HIS A 87 13.42 -22.17 26.92
CA HIS A 87 12.92 -23.42 27.51
C HIS A 87 12.77 -24.58 26.53
N GLY A 88 13.64 -24.66 25.51
CA GLY A 88 13.60 -25.71 24.49
C GLY A 88 12.46 -25.57 23.46
N GLY A 89 11.72 -24.45 23.47
CA GLY A 89 10.61 -24.20 22.55
C GLY A 89 9.27 -24.81 22.98
N VAL A 90 9.14 -25.23 24.25
CA VAL A 90 7.91 -25.82 24.80
C VAL A 90 6.69 -24.89 24.67
N ASN A 91 6.92 -23.58 24.59
CA ASN A 91 5.87 -22.58 24.47
C ASN A 91 5.57 -22.18 23.01
N ALA A 92 6.28 -22.75 22.04
CA ALA A 92 6.00 -22.60 20.62
C ALA A 92 4.92 -23.60 20.21
N PHE A 93 4.08 -23.23 19.24
CA PHE A 93 3.05 -24.14 18.74
C PHE A 93 3.66 -25.21 17.84
N ASP A 94 4.37 -24.79 16.80
CA ASP A 94 5.06 -25.66 15.85
C ASP A 94 6.43 -25.07 15.54
N ARG A 95 7.40 -25.39 16.40
CA ARG A 95 8.73 -24.78 16.37
C ARG A 95 9.44 -25.14 15.06
N THR A 96 9.68 -24.13 14.23
CA THR A 96 10.59 -24.26 13.09
C THR A 96 11.93 -23.61 13.42
N PRO A 97 13.04 -24.36 13.53
CA PRO A 97 14.34 -23.79 13.82
C PRO A 97 14.81 -22.88 12.68
N PHE A 98 15.44 -21.77 13.03
CA PHE A 98 16.03 -20.84 12.07
C PHE A 98 17.01 -21.57 11.15
N SER A 99 16.83 -21.38 9.85
CA SER A 99 17.72 -21.88 8.81
C SER A 99 18.18 -20.73 7.91
N TRP A 100 19.47 -20.72 7.59
CA TRP A 100 20.03 -19.80 6.58
C TRP A 100 19.44 -20.03 5.19
N GLU A 101 18.84 -21.20 4.96
CA GLU A 101 18.18 -21.54 3.70
C GLU A 101 16.95 -20.66 3.43
N TRP A 102 16.36 -20.03 4.46
CA TRP A 102 15.24 -19.08 4.29
C TRP A 102 15.63 -17.85 3.46
N PHE A 103 16.93 -17.55 3.35
CA PHE A 103 17.46 -16.46 2.52
C PHE A 103 17.97 -16.92 1.16
N ASN A 104 17.85 -18.21 0.83
CA ASN A 104 18.33 -18.75 -0.43
C ASN A 104 17.25 -18.59 -1.52
N PRO A 105 17.41 -17.69 -2.51
CA PRO A 105 16.44 -17.51 -3.57
C PRO A 105 16.33 -18.73 -4.50
N PHE A 106 17.34 -19.62 -4.49
CA PHE A 106 17.36 -20.86 -5.27
C PHE A 106 16.82 -22.07 -4.49
N GLY A 107 16.44 -21.90 -3.22
CA GLY A 107 15.86 -22.96 -2.39
C GLY A 107 14.37 -23.19 -2.64
N VAL A 108 13.73 -22.40 -3.50
CA VAL A 108 12.29 -22.47 -3.77
C VAL A 108 11.98 -23.62 -4.73
N GLY A 109 11.11 -24.55 -4.33
CA GLY A 109 10.84 -25.79 -5.05
C GLY A 109 10.13 -25.66 -6.41
N SER A 110 9.65 -24.47 -6.79
CA SER A 110 9.10 -24.22 -8.13
C SER A 110 9.19 -22.75 -8.53
N PHE A 111 9.24 -22.49 -9.83
CA PHE A 111 9.17 -21.12 -10.36
C PHE A 111 7.84 -20.44 -10.03
N SER A 112 6.74 -21.19 -9.99
CA SER A 112 5.42 -20.66 -9.61
C SER A 112 5.40 -20.17 -8.15
N ALA A 113 5.94 -20.95 -7.21
CA ALA A 113 6.05 -20.55 -5.81
C ALA A 113 6.96 -19.32 -5.64
N PHE A 114 8.06 -19.26 -6.41
CA PHE A 114 8.95 -18.11 -6.43
C PHE A 114 8.24 -16.86 -6.97
N ALA A 115 7.52 -16.99 -8.08
CA ALA A 115 6.74 -15.89 -8.67
C ALA A 115 5.63 -15.39 -7.73
N ALA A 116 4.90 -16.30 -7.06
CA ALA A 116 3.88 -15.94 -6.07
C ALA A 116 4.47 -15.18 -4.88
N GLY A 117 5.61 -15.63 -4.35
CA GLY A 117 6.33 -14.95 -3.27
C GLY A 117 6.79 -13.54 -3.67
N ILE A 118 7.25 -13.36 -4.91
CA ILE A 118 7.64 -12.02 -5.41
C ILE A 118 6.41 -11.13 -5.62
N ALA A 119 5.32 -11.65 -6.18
CA ALA A 119 4.09 -10.89 -6.35
C ALA A 119 3.56 -10.37 -5.01
N LEU A 120 3.54 -11.22 -3.98
CA LEU A 120 3.20 -10.82 -2.61
C LEU A 120 4.19 -9.78 -2.07
N SER A 121 5.49 -9.98 -2.31
CA SER A 121 6.53 -9.01 -1.91
C SER A 121 6.30 -7.63 -2.53
N VAL A 122 6.01 -7.55 -3.82
CA VAL A 122 5.71 -6.28 -4.51
C VAL A 122 4.51 -5.59 -3.87
N PHE A 123 3.48 -6.35 -3.49
CA PHE A 123 2.30 -5.80 -2.83
C PHE A 123 2.63 -5.24 -1.43
N ILE A 124 3.33 -5.99 -0.57
CA ILE A 124 3.60 -5.56 0.81
C ILE A 124 4.61 -4.40 0.92
N TYR A 125 5.46 -4.21 -0.11
CA TYR A 125 6.42 -3.09 -0.18
C TYR A 125 5.89 -1.88 -0.96
N TRP A 126 4.68 -1.98 -1.53
CA TRP A 126 4.08 -0.87 -2.25
C TRP A 126 3.84 0.35 -1.35
N GLY A 127 4.04 1.56 -1.89
CA GLY A 127 3.85 2.83 -1.20
C GLY A 127 5.14 3.58 -0.85
N TRP A 128 6.31 3.01 -1.11
CA TRP A 128 7.61 3.67 -0.93
C TRP A 128 7.78 4.92 -1.82
N ASP A 129 7.11 4.94 -2.98
CA ASP A 129 7.13 6.01 -3.97
C ASP A 129 6.31 7.24 -3.57
N VAL A 130 5.40 7.10 -2.60
CA VAL A 130 4.64 8.24 -2.05
C VAL A 130 5.59 9.29 -1.47
N VAL A 131 6.70 8.88 -0.86
CA VAL A 131 7.73 9.78 -0.32
C VAL A 131 8.31 10.69 -1.41
N LEU A 132 8.38 10.21 -2.66
CA LEU A 132 8.91 10.96 -3.79
C LEU A 132 7.93 12.01 -4.33
N THR A 133 6.65 11.91 -3.99
CA THR A 133 5.61 12.88 -4.42
C THR A 133 5.58 14.16 -3.57
N MET A 134 6.36 14.19 -2.48
CA MET A 134 6.35 15.28 -1.49
C MET A 134 7.62 16.14 -1.53
N THR A 135 8.30 16.20 -2.68
CA THR A 135 9.57 16.92 -2.82
C THR A 135 9.47 18.39 -2.42
N GLU A 136 8.39 19.08 -2.79
CA GLU A 136 8.18 20.52 -2.51
C GLU A 136 7.99 20.86 -1.02
N GLU A 137 7.50 19.91 -0.22
CA GLU A 137 7.26 20.09 1.21
C GLU A 137 8.37 19.47 2.09
N THR A 138 9.39 18.88 1.44
CA THR A 138 10.50 18.24 2.13
C THR A 138 11.55 19.27 2.50
N LYS A 139 11.83 19.41 3.80
CA LYS A 139 12.94 20.25 4.28
C LYS A 139 14.28 19.64 3.88
N GLY A 140 15.16 20.44 3.29
CA GLY A 140 16.54 20.08 2.99
C GLY A 140 16.86 20.07 1.50
N SER A 141 17.83 19.24 1.10
CA SER A 141 18.31 19.14 -0.29
C SER A 141 17.30 18.40 -1.19
N HIS A 142 17.39 18.63 -2.50
CA HIS A 142 16.64 17.90 -3.54
C HIS A 142 16.80 16.37 -3.45
N ASN A 143 17.89 15.88 -2.84
CA ASN A 143 18.15 14.45 -2.64
C ASN A 143 17.47 13.85 -1.40
N THR A 144 16.86 14.65 -0.53
CA THR A 144 16.26 14.19 0.73
C THR A 144 15.13 13.17 0.50
N PRO A 145 14.15 13.38 -0.41
CA PRO A 145 13.09 12.40 -0.64
C PRO A 145 13.63 11.05 -1.13
N GLY A 146 14.61 11.06 -2.04
CA GLY A 146 15.25 9.84 -2.55
C GLY A 146 15.98 9.04 -1.47
N LYS A 147 16.71 9.73 -0.57
CA LYS A 147 17.38 9.11 0.57
C LYS A 147 16.37 8.58 1.59
N ALA A 148 15.31 9.34 1.87
CA ALA A 148 14.24 8.94 2.78
C ALA A 148 13.49 7.70 2.27
N ALA A 149 13.19 7.63 0.97
CA ALA A 149 12.58 6.46 0.35
C ALA A 149 13.47 5.22 0.50
N THR A 150 14.76 5.33 0.19
CA THR A 150 15.73 4.22 0.33
C THR A 150 15.83 3.74 1.78
N LEU A 151 15.95 4.67 2.74
CA LEU A 151 16.02 4.34 4.16
C LEU A 151 14.74 3.66 4.64
N THR A 152 13.58 4.13 4.18
CA THR A 152 12.28 3.54 4.51
C THR A 152 12.19 2.10 4.03
N ILE A 153 12.59 1.82 2.78
CA ILE A 153 12.62 0.45 2.25
C ILE A 153 13.50 -0.44 3.11
N PHE A 154 14.72 0.01 3.45
CA PHE A 154 15.65 -0.79 4.26
C PHE A 154 15.08 -1.10 5.66
N LEU A 155 14.44 -0.12 6.31
CA LEU A 155 13.81 -0.30 7.61
C LEU A 155 12.63 -1.28 7.53
N VAL A 156 11.77 -1.16 6.52
CA VAL A 156 10.60 -2.04 6.34
C VAL A 156 11.04 -3.46 6.03
N VAL A 157 12.03 -3.66 5.14
CA VAL A 157 12.60 -4.98 4.84
C VAL A 157 13.15 -5.63 6.11
N SER A 158 13.92 -4.89 6.90
CA SER A 158 14.49 -5.41 8.15
C SER A 158 13.41 -5.80 9.16
N LEU A 159 12.37 -4.98 9.28
CA LEU A 159 11.23 -5.24 10.16
C LEU A 159 10.42 -6.46 9.71
N TYR A 160 10.08 -6.55 8.43
CA TYR A 160 9.34 -7.69 7.88
C TYR A 160 10.14 -8.98 8.04
N GLN A 161 11.45 -8.94 7.83
CA GLN A 161 12.29 -10.12 8.06
C GLN A 161 12.28 -10.55 9.54
N LEU A 162 12.36 -9.59 10.47
CA LEU A 162 12.28 -9.87 11.90
C LEU A 162 10.95 -10.52 12.29
N ILE A 163 9.83 -9.98 11.77
CA ILE A 163 8.49 -10.52 12.00
C ILE A 163 8.37 -11.92 11.40
N SER A 164 8.74 -12.11 10.13
CA SER A 164 8.66 -13.40 9.45
C SER A 164 9.46 -14.48 10.16
N ILE A 165 10.70 -14.18 10.58
CA ILE A 165 11.52 -15.12 11.36
C ILE A 165 10.87 -15.43 12.71
N GLY A 166 10.35 -14.41 13.42
CA GLY A 166 9.67 -14.60 14.70
C GLY A 166 8.44 -15.48 14.60
N VAL A 167 7.58 -15.20 13.62
CA VAL A 167 6.32 -15.90 13.41
C VAL A 167 6.56 -17.33 12.92
N ILE A 168 7.42 -17.55 11.93
CA ILE A 168 7.77 -18.91 11.45
C ILE A 168 8.42 -19.73 12.58
N SER A 169 9.28 -19.11 13.40
CA SER A 169 9.92 -19.83 14.50
C SER A 169 8.92 -20.27 15.59
N TYR A 170 7.84 -19.50 15.80
CA TYR A 170 6.82 -19.76 16.82
C TYR A 170 5.69 -20.69 16.34
N SER A 171 5.14 -20.41 15.15
CA SER A 171 3.93 -21.04 14.61
C SER A 171 4.19 -22.11 13.56
N GLY A 172 5.39 -22.13 12.96
CA GLY A 172 5.71 -23.04 11.87
C GLY A 172 4.84 -22.84 10.63
N THR A 173 5.05 -23.71 9.63
CA THR A 173 4.32 -23.68 8.35
C THR A 173 3.30 -24.79 8.22
N SER A 174 2.88 -25.40 9.34
CA SER A 174 1.82 -26.42 9.34
C SER A 174 0.43 -25.82 9.13
N ASP A 175 -0.53 -26.70 8.90
CA ASP A 175 -1.97 -26.45 8.77
C ASP A 175 -2.71 -26.52 10.13
N GLY A 176 -1.98 -26.62 11.24
CA GLY A 176 -2.56 -26.67 12.59
C GLY A 176 -3.26 -25.37 13.00
N GLU A 177 -3.93 -25.37 14.15
CA GLU A 177 -4.76 -24.25 14.63
C GLU A 177 -4.04 -22.89 14.61
N LEU A 178 -2.75 -22.85 14.96
CA LEU A 178 -1.92 -21.65 14.92
C LEU A 178 -0.88 -21.69 13.79
N GLY A 179 -0.89 -22.70 12.93
CA GLY A 179 0.08 -22.88 11.84
C GLY A 179 -0.14 -21.90 10.70
N LEU A 180 0.94 -21.40 10.08
CA LEU A 180 0.84 -20.34 9.06
C LEU A 180 0.17 -20.79 7.76
N ALA A 181 0.06 -22.09 7.50
CA ALA A 181 -0.65 -22.61 6.34
C ALA A 181 -2.16 -22.79 6.61
N ASN A 182 -2.64 -22.52 7.82
CA ASN A 182 -4.05 -22.66 8.16
C ASN A 182 -4.89 -21.55 7.47
N PRO A 183 -5.86 -21.92 6.60
CA PRO A 183 -6.70 -20.97 5.90
C PRO A 183 -7.54 -20.08 6.82
N ALA A 184 -7.87 -20.54 8.03
CA ALA A 184 -8.68 -19.76 8.97
C ALA A 184 -7.94 -18.57 9.57
N ILE A 185 -6.60 -18.57 9.57
CA ILE A 185 -5.79 -17.54 10.24
C ILE A 185 -4.96 -16.71 9.26
N HIS A 186 -4.79 -17.16 8.01
CA HIS A 186 -3.91 -16.48 7.04
C HIS A 186 -4.35 -15.04 6.73
N ASP A 187 -5.65 -14.74 6.91
CA ASP A 187 -6.28 -13.41 6.75
C ASP A 187 -5.71 -12.39 7.72
N ASN A 188 -5.49 -12.84 8.94
CA ASN A 188 -5.12 -11.96 10.02
C ASN A 188 -4.36 -12.72 11.10
N ILE A 189 -3.11 -13.05 10.76
CA ILE A 189 -2.21 -13.78 11.65
C ILE A 189 -2.03 -13.04 12.99
N PHE A 190 -2.02 -11.71 12.99
CA PHE A 190 -1.88 -10.94 14.23
C PHE A 190 -3.10 -11.03 15.15
N ALA A 191 -4.32 -11.09 14.61
CA ALA A 191 -5.52 -11.25 15.45
C ALA A 191 -5.52 -12.56 16.24
N VAL A 192 -4.97 -13.62 15.66
CA VAL A 192 -4.92 -14.95 16.29
C VAL A 192 -3.65 -15.12 17.13
N LEU A 193 -2.49 -14.71 16.63
CA LEU A 193 -1.20 -14.93 17.32
C LEU A 193 -0.90 -13.91 18.43
N ALA A 194 -1.52 -12.72 18.44
CA ALA A 194 -1.26 -11.73 19.49
C ALA A 194 -1.58 -12.27 20.89
N GLY A 195 -2.68 -12.99 21.06
CA GLY A 195 -3.05 -13.63 22.33
C GLY A 195 -2.00 -14.65 22.80
N PRO A 196 -1.75 -15.73 22.03
CA PRO A 196 -0.76 -16.75 22.36
C PRO A 196 0.66 -16.22 22.52
N VAL A 197 1.09 -15.22 21.75
CA VAL A 197 2.46 -14.68 21.80
C VAL A 197 2.62 -13.63 22.90
N MET A 198 1.73 -12.64 22.98
CA MET A 198 1.88 -11.48 23.86
C MET A 198 1.08 -11.59 25.18
N GLY A 199 0.14 -12.53 25.27
CA GLY A 199 -0.69 -12.71 26.45
C GLY A 199 -1.50 -11.44 26.79
N PRO A 200 -1.41 -10.89 28.01
CA PRO A 200 -2.12 -9.66 28.40
C PRO A 200 -1.79 -8.43 27.54
N LEU A 201 -0.68 -8.46 26.81
CA LEU A 201 -0.23 -7.37 25.94
C LEU A 201 -0.81 -7.45 24.52
N ALA A 202 -1.67 -8.43 24.21
CA ALA A 202 -2.33 -8.56 22.91
C ALA A 202 -3.10 -7.29 22.48
N ILE A 203 -3.67 -6.57 23.46
CA ILE A 203 -4.34 -5.28 23.22
C ILE A 203 -3.43 -4.24 22.57
N LEU A 204 -2.11 -4.30 22.81
CA LEU A 204 -1.15 -3.42 22.16
C LEU A 204 -1.08 -3.70 20.66
N MET A 205 -1.21 -4.96 20.24
CA MET A 205 -1.26 -5.32 18.82
C MET A 205 -2.53 -4.77 18.17
N ALA A 206 -3.68 -4.93 18.81
CA ALA A 206 -4.93 -4.37 18.29
C ALA A 206 -4.85 -2.84 18.15
N LEU A 207 -4.32 -2.14 19.16
CA LEU A 207 -4.06 -0.70 19.11
C LEU A 207 -3.06 -0.32 18.01
N ALA A 208 -1.99 -1.11 17.84
CA ALA A 208 -0.95 -0.85 16.86
C ALA A 208 -1.49 -0.99 15.43
N VAL A 209 -2.24 -2.06 15.14
CA VAL A 209 -2.80 -2.28 13.80
C VAL A 209 -3.92 -1.28 13.50
N LEU A 210 -4.76 -0.93 14.49
CA LEU A 210 -5.77 0.12 14.34
C LEU A 210 -5.12 1.49 14.07
N GLY A 211 -4.11 1.85 14.87
CA GLY A 211 -3.34 3.09 14.69
C GLY A 211 -2.60 3.13 13.36
N SER A 212 -2.04 2.00 12.94
CA SER A 212 -1.38 1.84 11.64
C SER A 212 -2.35 2.04 10.48
N SER A 213 -3.52 1.43 10.57
CA SER A 213 -4.57 1.55 9.55
C SER A 213 -5.07 2.99 9.45
N ALA A 214 -5.27 3.67 10.58
CA ALA A 214 -5.66 5.08 10.61
C ALA A 214 -4.58 6.00 10.04
N ALA A 215 -3.32 5.83 10.43
CA ALA A 215 -2.19 6.61 9.90
C ALA A 215 -2.00 6.39 8.39
N SER A 216 -2.14 5.14 7.94
CA SER A 216 -2.01 4.76 6.53
C SER A 216 -3.18 5.26 5.70
N LEU A 217 -4.41 5.21 6.23
CA LEU A 217 -5.58 5.81 5.59
C LEU A 217 -5.35 7.28 5.32
N GLN A 218 -4.91 8.00 6.36
CA GLN A 218 -4.63 9.42 6.28
C GLN A 218 -3.55 9.73 5.24
N SER A 219 -2.43 9.00 5.24
CA SER A 219 -1.34 9.23 4.30
C SER A 219 -1.75 8.91 2.85
N THR A 220 -2.57 7.87 2.67
CA THR A 220 -3.05 7.44 1.35
C THR A 220 -3.97 8.48 0.70
N PHE A 221 -4.65 9.33 1.46
CA PHE A 221 -5.47 10.42 0.90
C PHE A 221 -4.65 11.50 0.17
N ILE A 222 -3.36 11.66 0.51
CA ILE A 222 -2.52 12.73 -0.01
C ILE A 222 -2.21 12.51 -1.49
N SER A 223 -1.81 11.29 -1.86
CA SER A 223 -1.38 10.95 -3.22
C SER A 223 -2.44 11.25 -4.29
N PRO A 224 -3.67 10.67 -4.24
CA PRO A 224 -4.67 10.92 -5.26
C PRO A 224 -5.16 12.38 -5.26
N ALA A 225 -5.20 13.03 -4.11
CA ALA A 225 -5.58 14.43 -4.01
C ALA A 225 -4.58 15.34 -4.75
N ARG A 226 -3.27 15.07 -4.62
CA ARG A 226 -2.21 15.77 -5.36
C ARG A 226 -2.18 15.43 -6.84
N THR A 227 -2.33 14.16 -7.19
CA THR A 227 -2.39 13.76 -8.61
C THR A 227 -3.55 14.46 -9.31
N MET A 228 -4.73 14.51 -8.69
CA MET A 228 -5.88 15.23 -9.24
C MET A 228 -5.69 16.74 -9.25
N LEU A 229 -5.01 17.32 -8.25
CA LEU A 229 -4.63 18.74 -8.24
C LEU A 229 -3.73 19.08 -9.44
N ALA A 230 -2.66 18.30 -9.65
CA ALA A 230 -1.75 18.48 -10.78
C ALA A 230 -2.47 18.29 -12.12
N MET A 231 -3.33 17.27 -12.24
CA MET A 231 -4.17 17.08 -13.43
C MET A 231 -5.14 18.24 -13.67
N GLY A 232 -5.70 18.84 -12.60
CA GLY A 232 -6.53 20.04 -12.69
C GLY A 232 -5.73 21.26 -13.14
N PHE A 233 -4.53 21.46 -12.58
CA PHE A 233 -3.63 22.57 -12.91
C PHE A 233 -3.17 22.52 -14.38
N TYR A 234 -2.79 21.33 -14.86
CA TYR A 234 -2.37 21.14 -16.25
C TYR A 234 -3.54 20.97 -17.25
N GLY A 235 -4.79 21.13 -16.80
CA GLY A 235 -5.96 21.13 -17.68
C GLY A 235 -6.46 19.76 -18.15
N ALA A 236 -6.00 18.67 -17.53
CA ALA A 236 -6.54 17.33 -17.77
C ALA A 236 -7.89 17.12 -17.06
N LEU A 237 -8.10 17.75 -15.91
CA LEU A 237 -9.35 17.74 -15.14
C LEU A 237 -10.02 19.12 -15.09
N PRO A 238 -11.33 19.21 -14.76
CA PRO A 238 -12.01 20.49 -14.62
C PRO A 238 -11.28 21.45 -13.65
N PRO A 239 -11.33 22.78 -13.87
CA PRO A 239 -10.62 23.76 -13.04
C PRO A 239 -10.97 23.74 -11.55
N ARG A 240 -12.09 23.11 -11.17
CA ARG A 240 -12.47 22.91 -9.77
C ARG A 240 -11.48 22.02 -9.01
N PHE A 241 -10.81 21.08 -9.67
CA PHE A 241 -9.79 20.23 -9.06
C PHE A 241 -8.45 20.96 -8.85
N ALA A 242 -8.24 22.09 -9.54
CA ALA A 242 -7.07 22.96 -9.35
C ALA A 242 -7.18 23.89 -8.13
N LYS A 243 -8.33 23.91 -7.43
CA LYS A 243 -8.57 24.81 -6.30
C LYS A 243 -7.95 24.26 -5.02
N VAL A 244 -7.13 25.09 -4.38
CA VAL A 244 -6.57 24.85 -3.05
C VAL A 244 -7.37 25.67 -2.04
N ASP A 245 -7.64 25.09 -0.87
CA ASP A 245 -8.29 25.80 0.23
C ASP A 245 -7.34 26.84 0.85
N PRO A 246 -7.73 28.12 0.98
CA PRO A 246 -6.83 29.16 1.45
C PRO A 246 -6.48 29.04 2.95
N LYS A 247 -7.26 28.30 3.74
CA LYS A 247 -7.02 28.15 5.19
C LYS A 247 -6.14 26.96 5.52
N PHE A 248 -6.30 25.84 4.80
CA PHE A 248 -5.58 24.60 5.08
C PHE A 248 -4.56 24.21 4.01
N GLN A 249 -4.43 25.02 2.95
CA GLN A 249 -3.53 24.77 1.81
C GLN A 249 -3.66 23.36 1.22
N SER A 250 -4.88 22.79 1.27
CA SER A 250 -5.17 21.43 0.81
C SER A 250 -6.19 21.42 -0.33
N PRO A 251 -6.09 20.48 -1.30
CA PRO A 251 -7.00 20.40 -2.43
C PRO A 251 -8.35 19.80 -2.01
N SER A 252 -9.23 20.65 -1.46
CA SER A 252 -10.53 20.26 -0.86
C SER A 252 -11.39 19.40 -1.78
N THR A 253 -11.55 19.81 -3.03
CA THR A 253 -12.42 19.14 -4.01
C THR A 253 -11.86 17.76 -4.39
N ALA A 254 -10.53 17.66 -4.51
CA ALA A 254 -9.85 16.42 -4.84
C ALA A 254 -9.96 15.40 -3.70
N THR A 255 -9.74 15.82 -2.45
CA THR A 255 -9.85 14.96 -1.26
C THR A 255 -11.26 14.39 -1.11
N ILE A 256 -12.30 15.22 -1.24
CA ILE A 256 -13.69 14.78 -1.12
C ILE A 256 -14.06 13.81 -2.26
N ALA A 257 -13.64 14.11 -3.50
CA ALA A 257 -13.88 13.22 -4.64
C ALA A 257 -13.19 11.86 -4.45
N SER A 258 -11.94 11.83 -3.99
CA SER A 258 -11.24 10.58 -3.66
C SER A 258 -11.96 9.77 -2.58
N ALA A 259 -12.39 10.44 -1.49
CA ALA A 259 -13.10 9.77 -0.40
C ALA A 259 -14.42 9.17 -0.87
N PHE A 260 -15.18 9.92 -1.68
CA PHE A 260 -16.45 9.46 -2.22
C PHE A 260 -16.29 8.26 -3.15
N VAL A 261 -15.34 8.31 -4.10
CA VAL A 261 -15.07 7.19 -5.02
C VAL A 261 -14.58 5.97 -4.25
N ALA A 262 -13.67 6.15 -3.29
CA ALA A 262 -13.15 5.06 -2.46
C ALA A 262 -14.25 4.41 -1.62
N PHE A 263 -15.17 5.21 -1.06
CA PHE A 263 -16.29 4.71 -0.28
C PHE A 263 -17.28 3.91 -1.14
N ILE A 264 -17.70 4.44 -2.29
CA ILE A 264 -18.60 3.73 -3.21
C ILE A 264 -17.97 2.41 -3.63
N PHE A 265 -16.69 2.45 -4.02
CA PHE A 265 -15.97 1.24 -4.40
C PHE A 265 -15.99 0.20 -3.27
N TYR A 266 -15.67 0.60 -2.03
CA TYR A 266 -15.71 -0.33 -0.91
C TYR A 266 -17.11 -0.87 -0.61
N ALA A 267 -18.12 0.00 -0.58
CA ALA A 267 -19.50 -0.39 -0.29
C ALA A 267 -20.04 -1.36 -1.34
N VAL A 268 -19.79 -1.11 -2.63
CA VAL A 268 -20.17 -2.02 -3.72
C VAL A 268 -19.43 -3.34 -3.60
N MET A 269 -18.12 -3.31 -3.37
CA MET A 269 -17.34 -4.54 -3.23
C MET A 269 -17.83 -5.38 -2.05
N ARG A 270 -18.07 -4.76 -0.88
CA ARG A 270 -18.56 -5.45 0.33
C ARG A 270 -19.93 -6.09 0.18
N MET A 271 -20.71 -5.68 -0.83
CA MET A 271 -21.97 -6.35 -1.18
C MET A 271 -21.77 -7.49 -2.20
N ILE A 272 -20.69 -7.48 -2.98
CA ILE A 272 -20.44 -8.43 -4.08
C ILE A 272 -19.57 -9.62 -3.64
N SER A 273 -18.58 -9.39 -2.79
CA SER A 273 -17.64 -10.42 -2.36
C SER A 273 -17.68 -10.61 -0.84
N GLU A 274 -17.64 -11.86 -0.39
CA GLU A 274 -17.49 -12.19 1.02
C GLU A 274 -16.05 -11.94 1.50
N ALA A 275 -15.07 -12.04 0.59
CA ALA A 275 -13.64 -11.85 0.87
C ALA A 275 -13.05 -10.63 0.10
N VAL A 276 -13.77 -9.50 0.13
CA VAL A 276 -13.40 -8.27 -0.59
C VAL A 276 -11.99 -7.82 -0.37
N LEU A 277 -11.50 -7.95 0.86
CA LEU A 277 -10.18 -7.48 1.21
C LEU A 277 -9.13 -8.21 0.37
N TRP A 278 -9.26 -9.53 0.24
CA TRP A 278 -8.37 -10.36 -0.58
C TRP A 278 -8.48 -10.06 -2.05
N ASP A 279 -9.68 -10.04 -2.61
CA ASP A 279 -9.89 -9.79 -4.03
C ASP A 279 -9.35 -8.43 -4.47
N THR A 280 -9.52 -7.43 -3.61
CA THR A 280 -9.02 -6.07 -3.89
C THR A 280 -7.51 -5.96 -3.67
N ILE A 281 -6.94 -6.67 -2.69
CA ILE A 281 -5.48 -6.73 -2.47
C ILE A 281 -4.78 -7.33 -3.69
N THR A 282 -5.23 -8.49 -4.15
CA THR A 282 -4.62 -9.19 -5.28
C THR A 282 -4.82 -8.41 -6.59
N ALA A 283 -6.01 -7.83 -6.82
CA ALA A 283 -6.26 -6.97 -7.97
C ALA A 283 -5.38 -5.70 -7.94
N LEU A 284 -5.17 -5.09 -6.77
CA LEU A 284 -4.27 -3.94 -6.63
C LEU A 284 -2.82 -4.32 -6.92
N GLY A 285 -2.35 -5.49 -6.47
CA GLY A 285 -1.00 -5.98 -6.79
C GLY A 285 -0.74 -6.05 -8.29
N MET A 286 -1.70 -6.56 -9.06
CA MET A 286 -1.65 -6.58 -10.53
C MET A 286 -1.51 -5.16 -11.11
N MET A 287 -2.32 -4.20 -10.65
CA MET A 287 -2.24 -2.81 -11.11
C MET A 287 -0.88 -2.18 -10.77
N VAL A 288 -0.34 -2.50 -9.59
CA VAL A 288 0.95 -2.00 -9.13
C VAL A 288 2.09 -2.45 -10.03
N CYS A 289 2.12 -3.74 -10.34
CA CYS A 289 3.07 -4.31 -11.30
C CYS A 289 3.00 -3.61 -12.65
N PHE A 290 1.78 -3.36 -13.16
CA PHE A 290 1.58 -2.70 -14.45
C PHE A 290 2.14 -1.27 -14.48
N TYR A 291 1.77 -0.40 -13.52
CA TYR A 291 2.19 1.00 -13.59
C TYR A 291 3.69 1.15 -13.28
N TYR A 292 4.25 0.37 -12.35
CA TYR A 292 5.69 0.40 -12.10
C TYR A 292 6.48 -0.12 -13.30
N ALA A 293 6.00 -1.17 -14.00
CA ALA A 293 6.64 -1.65 -15.21
C ALA A 293 6.68 -0.58 -16.31
N ILE A 294 5.54 0.07 -16.59
CA ILE A 294 5.47 1.16 -17.57
C ILE A 294 6.37 2.34 -17.17
N THR A 295 6.39 2.70 -15.88
CA THR A 295 7.23 3.78 -15.37
C THR A 295 8.72 3.46 -15.56
N ALA A 296 9.11 2.21 -15.30
CA ALA A 296 10.47 1.74 -15.52
C ALA A 296 10.86 1.79 -17.00
N PHE A 297 9.99 1.32 -17.92
CA PHE A 297 10.24 1.42 -19.36
C PHE A 297 10.27 2.87 -19.86
N ALA A 298 9.41 3.74 -19.32
CA ALA A 298 9.42 5.16 -19.64
C ALA A 298 10.74 5.82 -19.19
N CYS A 299 11.27 5.45 -18.02
CA CYS A 299 12.56 5.91 -17.52
C CYS A 299 13.70 5.49 -18.46
N VAL A 300 13.76 4.21 -18.84
CA VAL A 300 14.75 3.68 -19.81
C VAL A 300 14.67 4.44 -21.12
N TRP A 301 13.46 4.65 -21.66
CA TRP A 301 13.27 5.37 -22.91
C TRP A 301 13.67 6.83 -22.79
N TYR A 302 13.26 7.53 -21.73
CA TYR A 302 13.51 8.96 -21.54
C TYR A 302 14.99 9.26 -21.30
N LEU A 303 15.66 8.48 -20.45
CA LEU A 303 17.05 8.69 -20.05
C LEU A 303 18.07 7.97 -20.96
N ARG A 304 17.64 7.32 -22.05
CA ARG A 304 18.51 6.53 -22.95
C ARG A 304 19.73 7.30 -23.47
N LYS A 305 19.61 8.61 -23.69
CA LYS A 305 20.72 9.44 -24.18
C LYS A 305 21.77 9.68 -23.09
N GLN A 306 21.35 9.92 -21.86
CA GLN A 306 22.24 10.11 -20.71
C GLN A 306 22.84 8.79 -20.20
N ALA A 307 22.19 7.66 -20.50
CA ALA A 307 22.68 6.34 -20.13
C ALA A 307 24.03 6.02 -20.79
N VAL A 308 24.31 6.57 -21.98
CA VAL A 308 25.54 6.30 -22.75
C VAL A 308 26.74 7.14 -22.24
N GLU A 309 26.51 8.14 -21.38
CA GLU A 309 27.55 9.07 -20.92
C GLU A 309 28.52 8.44 -19.89
N SER A 310 28.08 7.42 -19.14
CA SER A 310 28.89 6.77 -18.11
C SER A 310 28.37 5.37 -17.80
N PHE A 311 29.26 4.44 -17.43
CA PHE A 311 28.87 3.10 -16.98
C PHE A 311 27.90 3.14 -15.79
N ARG A 312 28.10 4.06 -14.85
CA ARG A 312 27.17 4.26 -13.72
C ARG A 312 25.80 4.71 -14.19
N ASN A 313 25.74 5.62 -15.17
CA ASN A 313 24.47 6.09 -15.75
C ASN A 313 23.79 4.97 -16.53
N MET A 314 24.54 4.15 -17.27
CA MET A 314 24.01 2.99 -17.96
C MET A 314 23.38 2.00 -16.98
N LEU A 315 24.08 1.70 -15.87
CA LEU A 315 23.59 0.78 -14.86
C LEU A 315 22.33 1.31 -14.15
N MET A 316 22.37 2.56 -13.66
CA MET A 316 21.32 3.14 -12.83
C MET A 316 20.10 3.64 -13.62
N LYS A 317 20.30 4.15 -14.84
CA LYS A 317 19.23 4.77 -15.65
C LYS A 317 18.67 3.85 -16.73
N CYS A 318 19.34 2.75 -17.05
CA CYS A 318 18.93 1.84 -18.13
C CYS A 318 18.82 0.39 -17.64
N ILE A 319 19.92 -0.23 -17.19
CA ILE A 319 19.93 -1.68 -16.89
C ILE A 319 19.04 -2.02 -15.69
N LEU A 320 19.22 -1.38 -14.55
CA LEU A 320 18.43 -1.68 -13.34
C LEU A 320 16.94 -1.40 -13.54
N PRO A 321 16.51 -0.24 -14.10
CA PRO A 321 15.12 -0.02 -14.45
C PRO A 321 14.59 -1.01 -15.48
N ALA A 322 15.37 -1.39 -16.51
CA ALA A 322 14.92 -2.36 -17.51
C ALA A 322 14.68 -3.74 -16.89
N ILE A 323 15.59 -4.23 -16.03
CA ILE A 323 15.43 -5.51 -15.34
C ILE A 323 14.19 -5.46 -14.43
N GLY A 324 14.05 -4.41 -13.62
CA GLY A 324 12.88 -4.25 -12.75
C GLY A 324 11.57 -4.17 -13.54
N GLY A 325 11.54 -3.40 -14.63
CA GLY A 325 10.38 -3.26 -15.50
C GLY A 325 9.99 -4.57 -16.18
N VAL A 326 10.97 -5.34 -16.68
CA VAL A 326 10.73 -6.67 -17.27
C VAL A 326 10.19 -7.64 -16.22
N LEU A 327 10.78 -7.69 -15.03
CA LEU A 327 10.31 -8.58 -13.96
C LEU A 327 8.87 -8.25 -13.54
N LEU A 328 8.57 -6.96 -13.32
CA LEU A 328 7.22 -6.51 -12.98
C LEU A 328 6.22 -6.76 -14.10
N MET A 329 6.64 -6.65 -15.36
CA MET A 329 5.81 -6.99 -16.52
C MET A 329 5.52 -8.49 -16.59
N ILE A 330 6.51 -9.33 -16.31
CA ILE A 330 6.32 -10.79 -16.21
C ILE A 330 5.32 -11.11 -15.10
N PHE A 331 5.46 -10.50 -13.91
CA PHE A 331 4.51 -10.72 -12.82
C PHE A 331 3.12 -10.19 -13.12
N PHE A 332 3.01 -9.06 -13.82
CA PHE A 332 1.71 -8.57 -14.29
C PHE A 332 1.02 -9.60 -15.17
N VAL A 333 1.72 -10.16 -16.17
CA VAL A 333 1.18 -11.17 -17.08
C VAL A 333 0.82 -12.45 -16.33
N GLN A 334 1.73 -12.95 -15.48
CA GLN A 334 1.51 -14.16 -14.69
C GLN A 334 0.31 -13.99 -13.73
N THR A 335 0.27 -12.91 -12.96
CA THR A 335 -0.84 -12.59 -12.04
C THR A 335 -2.15 -12.43 -12.81
N SER A 336 -2.12 -11.84 -14.01
CA SER A 336 -3.31 -11.72 -14.86
C SER A 336 -3.82 -13.08 -15.33
N TYR A 337 -2.91 -13.98 -15.70
CA TYR A 337 -3.26 -15.35 -16.08
C TYR A 337 -3.82 -16.13 -14.90
N ASP A 338 -3.13 -16.11 -13.76
CA ASP A 338 -3.57 -16.81 -12.56
C ASP A 338 -4.92 -16.26 -12.05
N ALA A 339 -5.13 -14.94 -12.11
CA ALA A 339 -6.38 -14.29 -11.72
C ALA A 339 -7.59 -14.61 -12.61
N MET A 340 -7.39 -15.20 -13.80
CA MET A 340 -8.51 -15.69 -14.62
C MET A 340 -9.16 -16.91 -13.98
N ASP A 341 -8.41 -17.68 -13.19
CA ASP A 341 -8.94 -18.79 -12.39
C ASP A 341 -9.74 -18.23 -11.19
N PRO A 342 -11.02 -18.59 -11.02
CA PRO A 342 -11.82 -18.18 -9.87
C PRO A 342 -11.17 -18.49 -8.52
N SER A 343 -10.37 -19.55 -8.43
CA SER A 343 -9.71 -19.98 -7.19
C SER A 343 -8.55 -19.09 -6.74
N TYR A 344 -8.06 -18.16 -7.57
CA TYR A 344 -6.94 -17.28 -7.23
C TYR A 344 -7.30 -16.20 -6.18
N GLY A 345 -8.58 -15.84 -6.10
CA GLY A 345 -9.11 -14.88 -5.13
C GLY A 345 -10.07 -15.53 -4.14
N SER A 346 -11.19 -14.88 -3.89
CA SER A 346 -12.25 -15.37 -3.01
C SER A 346 -13.02 -16.59 -3.53
N GLY A 347 -12.71 -17.11 -4.71
CA GLY A 347 -13.57 -18.08 -5.41
C GLY A 347 -14.71 -17.42 -6.19
N SER A 348 -14.90 -16.10 -6.05
CA SER A 348 -15.96 -15.38 -6.77
C SER A 348 -15.62 -15.25 -8.25
N GLU A 349 -16.63 -15.46 -9.10
CA GLU A 349 -16.49 -15.35 -10.55
C GLU A 349 -17.58 -14.47 -11.16
N ILE A 350 -17.23 -13.85 -12.29
CA ILE A 350 -18.18 -13.16 -13.16
C ILE A 350 -17.97 -13.71 -14.57
N PHE A 351 -19.00 -14.33 -15.14
CA PHE A 351 -18.95 -14.98 -16.45
C PHE A 351 -17.87 -16.09 -16.58
N GLY A 352 -17.60 -16.82 -15.49
CA GLY A 352 -16.59 -17.89 -15.47
C GLY A 352 -15.14 -17.40 -15.45
N LEU A 353 -14.92 -16.09 -15.28
CA LEU A 353 -13.62 -15.50 -15.01
C LEU A 353 -13.54 -15.10 -13.54
N GLY A 354 -12.38 -15.31 -12.91
CA GLY A 354 -12.13 -14.89 -11.55
C GLY A 354 -12.37 -13.39 -11.35
N LEU A 355 -13.01 -13.04 -10.23
CA LEU A 355 -13.37 -11.66 -9.89
C LEU A 355 -12.15 -10.74 -9.92
N VAL A 356 -10.99 -11.22 -9.45
CA VAL A 356 -9.72 -10.47 -9.42
C VAL A 356 -9.32 -9.98 -10.82
N PHE A 357 -9.40 -10.85 -11.84
CA PHE A 357 -9.08 -10.47 -13.22
C PHE A 357 -10.09 -9.46 -13.75
N VAL A 358 -11.39 -9.67 -13.50
CA VAL A 358 -12.45 -8.76 -13.97
C VAL A 358 -12.27 -7.37 -13.36
N LEU A 359 -11.96 -7.28 -12.06
CA LEU A 359 -11.66 -6.02 -11.39
C LEU A 359 -10.43 -5.32 -11.97
N GLY A 360 -9.34 -6.07 -12.17
CA GLY A 360 -8.12 -5.59 -12.81
C GLY A 360 -8.39 -5.01 -14.20
N ALA A 361 -9.07 -5.79 -15.04
CA ALA A 361 -9.40 -5.43 -16.42
C ALA A 361 -10.33 -4.21 -16.49
N VAL A 362 -11.41 -4.18 -15.71
CA VAL A 362 -12.37 -3.06 -15.69
C VAL A 362 -11.66 -1.76 -15.33
N VAL A 363 -10.81 -1.76 -14.30
CA VAL A 363 -10.08 -0.54 -13.91
C VAL A 363 -9.09 -0.12 -14.98
N LEU A 364 -8.28 -1.03 -15.54
CA LEU A 364 -7.34 -0.69 -16.61
C LEU A 364 -8.05 -0.17 -17.86
N ILE A 365 -9.12 -0.84 -18.30
CA ILE A 365 -9.94 -0.41 -19.45
C ILE A 365 -10.57 0.95 -19.17
N SER A 366 -11.11 1.16 -17.96
CA SER A 366 -11.66 2.47 -17.58
C SER A 366 -10.59 3.56 -17.60
N GLY A 367 -9.36 3.27 -17.18
CA GLY A 367 -8.22 4.20 -17.24
C GLY A 367 -7.87 4.57 -18.67
N VAL A 368 -7.78 3.58 -19.57
CA VAL A 368 -7.55 3.82 -21.01
C VAL A 368 -8.69 4.62 -21.62
N PHE A 369 -9.93 4.30 -21.29
CA PHE A 369 -11.10 5.04 -21.76
C PHE A 369 -11.09 6.50 -21.30
N VAL A 370 -10.80 6.76 -20.02
CA VAL A 370 -10.65 8.12 -19.48
C VAL A 370 -9.48 8.85 -20.16
N MET A 371 -8.36 8.15 -20.40
CA MET A 371 -7.22 8.72 -21.13
C MET A 371 -7.61 9.14 -22.55
N LEU A 372 -8.33 8.29 -23.30
CA LEU A 372 -8.80 8.60 -24.65
C LEU A 372 -9.81 9.75 -24.68
N LEU A 373 -10.74 9.78 -23.71
CA LEU A 373 -11.68 10.88 -23.56
C LEU A 373 -10.97 12.21 -23.25
N THR A 374 -9.95 12.16 -22.39
CA THR A 374 -9.15 13.35 -22.04
C THR A 374 -8.30 13.80 -23.22
N TRP A 375 -7.77 12.86 -23.99
CA TRP A 375 -7.05 13.15 -25.23
C TRP A 375 -7.93 13.84 -26.27
N TRP A 376 -9.20 13.44 -26.37
CA TRP A 376 -10.16 14.07 -27.27
C TRP A 376 -10.63 15.45 -26.79
N LYS A 377 -10.91 15.61 -25.49
CA LYS A 377 -11.42 16.87 -24.92
C LYS A 377 -10.34 17.91 -24.69
N ASN A 378 -9.16 17.50 -24.22
CA ASN A 378 -8.05 18.36 -23.80
C ASN A 378 -6.74 17.98 -24.53
N PRO A 379 -6.68 18.10 -25.87
CA PRO A 379 -5.51 17.69 -26.65
C PRO A 379 -4.25 18.51 -26.34
N GLU A 380 -4.40 19.71 -25.77
CA GLU A 380 -3.29 20.60 -25.40
C GLU A 380 -2.40 20.01 -24.30
N PHE A 381 -2.99 19.27 -23.35
CA PHE A 381 -2.25 18.54 -22.31
C PHE A 381 -1.25 17.54 -22.92
N PHE A 382 -1.66 16.79 -23.94
CA PHE A 382 -0.83 15.75 -24.56
C PHE A 382 0.13 16.29 -25.62
N ARG A 383 -0.16 17.45 -26.23
CA ARG A 383 0.65 18.00 -27.33
C ARG A 383 1.86 18.82 -26.88
N SER A 384 2.13 18.87 -25.56
CA SER A 384 3.29 19.55 -24.95
C SER A 384 3.54 20.98 -25.48
N ARG A 385 2.49 21.67 -25.96
CA ARG A 385 2.56 23.07 -26.36
C ARG A 385 2.17 23.91 -25.15
N GLY A 386 3.14 24.18 -24.27
CA GLY A 386 3.06 25.27 -23.28
C GLY A 386 3.11 24.87 -21.80
N THR A 387 2.65 23.69 -21.40
CA THR A 387 2.40 23.37 -19.98
C THR A 387 3.48 22.55 -19.28
N LEU A 388 4.16 21.61 -19.96
CA LEU A 388 5.27 20.83 -19.41
C LEU A 388 6.60 21.27 -20.04
N LYS A 389 7.38 22.12 -19.36
CA LYS A 389 8.77 22.39 -19.76
C LYS A 389 9.57 21.09 -19.58
N ARG A 390 10.14 20.56 -20.67
CA ARG A 390 11.06 19.42 -20.62
C ARG A 390 12.38 19.87 -19.98
N GLY A 391 12.55 19.58 -18.69
CA GLY A 391 13.79 19.81 -17.95
C GLY A 391 13.80 19.01 -16.66
N LEU A 392 14.98 18.51 -16.26
CA LEU A 392 15.21 18.13 -14.87
C LEU A 392 15.28 19.43 -14.05
N PRO A 393 14.89 19.45 -12.76
CA PRO A 393 15.26 20.56 -11.89
C PRO A 393 16.79 20.69 -11.97
N ASP A 394 17.29 21.83 -12.44
CA ASP A 394 18.73 22.11 -12.39
C ASP A 394 19.12 22.18 -10.91
N GLU A 395 20.29 21.64 -10.53
CA GLU A 395 20.75 21.64 -9.13
C GLU A 395 20.79 23.06 -8.53
N ASP A 396 20.88 24.08 -9.38
CA ASP A 396 20.95 25.50 -9.04
C ASP A 396 19.61 26.26 -9.16
N THR A 397 18.54 25.62 -9.69
CA THR A 397 17.20 26.21 -9.66
C THR A 397 16.47 25.77 -8.40
N PRO A 398 16.14 26.69 -7.47
CA PRO A 398 15.24 26.36 -6.39
C PRO A 398 13.92 25.87 -7.00
N LEU A 399 13.43 24.74 -6.52
CA LEU A 399 12.09 24.27 -6.82
C LEU A 399 11.14 25.41 -6.41
N ALA A 400 10.33 25.89 -7.36
CA ALA A 400 9.29 26.86 -7.05
C ALA A 400 8.45 26.27 -5.92
N THR A 401 8.46 26.91 -4.75
CA THR A 401 7.60 26.48 -3.65
C THR A 401 6.15 26.65 -4.09
N VAL A 402 5.24 25.89 -3.49
CA VAL A 402 3.80 26.04 -3.73
C VAL A 402 3.38 27.51 -3.57
N ASP A 403 3.99 28.21 -2.63
CA ASP A 403 3.77 29.65 -2.39
C ASP A 403 4.19 30.52 -3.59
N GLU A 404 5.34 30.25 -4.22
CA GLU A 404 5.80 30.94 -5.44
C GLU A 404 4.99 30.56 -6.70
N ALA A 405 4.52 29.31 -6.79
CA ALA A 405 3.77 28.82 -7.94
C ALA A 405 2.30 29.29 -7.94
N PHE A 406 1.72 29.54 -6.76
CA PHE A 406 0.33 29.95 -6.59
C PHE A 406 0.16 31.40 -6.10
N ASP A 407 1.24 32.18 -5.99
CA ASP A 407 1.22 33.60 -5.58
C ASP A 407 0.48 33.80 -4.25
N LEU A 408 0.66 32.84 -3.33
CA LEU A 408 0.06 32.86 -2.00
C LEU A 408 0.98 33.66 -1.08
N GLN A 409 0.67 34.96 -0.92
CA GLN A 409 1.32 35.86 0.04
C GLN A 409 0.95 35.58 1.50
#